data_AF-A0A3B0YDZ2-F1
#
_entry.id   AF-A0A3B0YDZ2-F1
#
_cell.length_a   1.000
_cell.length_b   1.000
_cell.length_c   1.000
_cell.angle_alpha   90.00
_cell.angle_beta   90.00
_cell.angle_gamma   90.00
#
_symmetry.space_group_name_H-M   'P 1'
#
loop_
_entity.id
_entity.type
_entity.pdbx_description
1 polymer ?
#
loop_
_entity_poly.entity_id
_entity_poly.type
_entity_poly.pdbx_seq_one_letter_code
_entity_poly.pdbx_strand_id
1 'polypeptide(L)' 'DMRAIYYDSTGGIQRLTLMAKGDYNGDGIEDRLLFMENSVEEGSYSTEYFYIITRTVAGGPISLLKEV' A
#
# COMPACT_ATOMS: atom_id res chain seq x y z
N ASP A 1 14.22 1.00 -3.61
CA ASP A 1 12.81 1.14 -4.04
C ASP A 1 12.09 -0.19 -3.93
N MET A 2 11.22 -0.33 -2.93
CA MET A 2 10.50 -1.59 -2.66
C MET A 2 9.14 -1.53 -3.35
N ARG A 3 8.91 -2.38 -4.34
CA ARG A 3 7.65 -2.46 -5.10
C ARG A 3 7.22 -3.91 -5.28
N ALA A 4 5.93 -4.16 -5.15
CA ALA A 4 5.29 -5.41 -5.54
C ALA A 4 4.32 -5.16 -6.70
N ILE A 5 4.17 -6.14 -7.58
CA ILE A 5 3.21 -6.10 -8.69
C ILE A 5 2.42 -7.40 -8.66
N TYR A 6 1.10 -7.28 -8.71
CA TYR A 6 0.16 -8.39 -8.74
C TYR A 6 -0.65 -8.34 -10.02
N TYR A 7 -0.88 -9.52 -10.58
CA TYR A 7 -1.68 -9.73 -11.78
C TYR A 7 -2.79 -10.71 -11.44
N ASP A 8 -4.02 -10.43 -11.86
CA ASP A 8 -5.12 -11.40 -11.80
C ASP A 8 -5.41 -12.04 -13.17
N SER A 9 -6.27 -13.05 -13.19
CA SER A 9 -6.64 -13.77 -14.42
C SER A 9 -7.54 -12.97 -15.38
N THR A 10 -7.92 -11.75 -15.02
CA THR A 10 -8.81 -10.86 -15.80
C THR A 10 -8.07 -9.69 -16.43
N GLY A 11 -6.72 -9.65 -16.32
CA GLY A 11 -5.90 -8.55 -16.81
C GLY A 11 -5.79 -7.38 -15.82
N GLY A 12 -6.27 -7.55 -14.59
CA GLY A 12 -6.07 -6.59 -13.51
C GLY A 12 -4.61 -6.57 -13.08
N ILE A 13 -4.04 -5.36 -12.99
CA ILE A 13 -2.67 -5.10 -12.55
C ILE A 13 -2.74 -4.19 -11.33
N GLN A 14 -2.19 -4.64 -10.21
CA GLN A 14 -1.99 -3.82 -9.02
C GLN A 14 -0.50 -3.62 -8.77
N ARG A 15 -0.08 -2.36 -8.61
CA ARG A 15 1.28 -1.99 -8.20
C ARG A 15 1.21 -1.40 -6.80
N LEU A 16 2.06 -1.89 -5.90
CA LEU A 16 2.17 -1.40 -4.54
C LEU A 16 3.61 -0.95 -4.27
N THR A 17 3.81 0.33 -4.03
CA THR A 17 5.12 0.95 -3.83
C THR A 17 5.24 1.46 -2.40
N LEU A 18 6.31 1.05 -1.70
CA LEU A 18 6.65 1.64 -0.40
C LEU A 18 7.28 3.02 -0.63
N MET A 19 6.54 4.06 -0.26
CA MET A 19 6.95 5.45 -0.46
C MET A 19 7.81 5.97 0.68
N ALA A 20 7.38 5.70 1.91
CA ALA A 20 8.05 6.19 3.11
C ALA A 20 7.78 5.30 4.32
N LYS A 21 8.65 5.44 5.31
CA LYS A 21 8.54 4.85 6.65
C LYS A 21 8.56 5.99 7.66
N GLY A 22 7.78 5.86 8.73
CA GLY A 22 7.70 6.86 9.79
C GLY A 22 6.79 6.38 10.91
N ASP A 23 6.62 7.15 11.95
CA ASP A 23 5.62 6.91 13.00
C ASP A 23 4.50 7.93 12.79
N TYR A 24 3.44 7.54 12.10
CA TYR A 24 2.37 8.46 11.67
C TYR A 24 1.27 8.60 12.72
N ASN A 25 1.20 7.70 13.70
CA ASN A 25 0.22 7.75 14.80
C ASN A 25 0.84 8.14 16.17
N GLY A 26 2.17 8.20 16.28
CA GLY A 26 2.90 8.62 17.47
C GLY A 26 3.01 7.54 18.55
N ASP A 27 2.89 6.26 18.21
CA ASP A 27 2.95 5.16 19.18
C ASP A 27 4.36 4.57 19.39
N GLY A 28 5.35 5.08 18.66
CA GLY A 28 6.74 4.62 18.70
C GLY A 28 7.02 3.39 17.83
N ILE A 29 6.07 2.92 17.02
CA ILE A 29 6.22 1.81 16.06
C ILE A 29 6.33 2.38 14.64
N GLU A 30 7.20 1.78 13.81
CA GLU A 30 7.34 2.16 12.39
C GLU A 30 6.10 1.75 11.58
N ASP A 31 5.41 2.76 11.06
CA ASP A 31 4.37 2.71 10.04
C ASP A 31 4.94 2.84 8.62
N ARG A 32 4.10 2.57 7.61
CA ARG A 32 4.48 2.63 6.19
C ARG A 32 3.45 3.36 5.37
N LEU A 33 3.93 4.33 4.57
CA LEU A 33 3.16 4.94 3.50
C LEU A 33 3.33 4.13 2.21
N LEU A 34 2.21 3.67 1.68
CA LEU A 34 2.11 2.90 0.44
C LEU A 34 1.39 3.72 -0.61
N PHE A 35 1.90 3.67 -1.85
CA PHE A 35 1.19 4.11 -3.04
C PHE A 35 0.69 2.88 -3.79
N MET A 36 -0.61 2.83 -4.06
CA MET A 36 -1.26 1.75 -4.78
C MET A 36 -1.81 2.27 -6.11
N GLU A 37 -1.47 1.59 -7.19
CA GLU A 37 -2.01 1.85 -8.52
C GLU A 37 -2.74 0.59 -9.00
N ASN A 38 -3.99 0.71 -9.41
CA ASN A 38 -4.69 -0.36 -10.13
C ASN A 38 -4.94 0.05 -11.57
N SER A 39 -4.80 -0.90 -12.49
CA SER A 39 -5.08 -0.71 -13.92
C SER A 39 -5.60 -2.01 -14.54
N VAL A 40 -6.31 -1.92 -15.67
CA VAL A 40 -6.62 -3.10 -16.52
C VAL A 40 -5.73 -3.07 -17.75
N GLU A 41 -5.11 -4.20 -18.08
CA GLU A 41 -4.33 -4.37 -19.31
C GLU A 41 -5.17 -4.04 -20.54
N GLU A 42 -4.64 -3.19 -21.44
CA GLU A 42 -5.35 -2.66 -22.62
C GLU A 42 -6.68 -1.94 -22.33
N GLY A 43 -7.00 -1.71 -21.05
CA GLY A 43 -8.20 -1.01 -20.59
C GLY A 43 -7.92 0.45 -20.24
N SER A 44 -8.99 1.25 -20.16
CA SER A 44 -8.92 2.65 -19.72
C SER A 44 -9.13 2.83 -18.21
N TYR A 45 -9.45 1.76 -17.47
CA TYR A 45 -9.63 1.82 -16.04
C TYR A 45 -8.29 1.98 -15.32
N SER A 46 -8.19 3.02 -14.49
CA SER A 46 -7.08 3.22 -13.57
C SER A 46 -7.55 3.89 -12.27
N THR A 47 -6.98 3.49 -11.13
CA THR A 47 -7.18 4.15 -9.84
C THR A 47 -5.88 4.24 -9.06
N GLU A 48 -5.78 5.26 -8.21
CA GLU A 48 -4.60 5.56 -7.40
C GLU A 48 -5.04 5.82 -5.96
N TYR A 49 -4.31 5.25 -5.00
CA TYR A 49 -4.57 5.40 -3.58
C TYR A 49 -3.28 5.54 -2.78
N PHE A 50 -3.37 6.24 -1.66
CA PHE A 50 -2.32 6.25 -0.64
C PHE A 50 -2.84 5.63 0.65
N TYR A 51 -2.08 4.70 1.20
CA TYR A 51 -2.40 4.05 2.46
C TYR A 51 -1.28 4.25 3.47
N ILE A 52 -1.66 4.51 4.71
CA ILE A 52 -0.77 4.35 5.85
C ILE A 52 -1.15 3.05 6.54
N ILE A 53 -0.20 2.14 6.66
CA ILE A 53 -0.36 0.88 7.39
C ILE A 53 0.54 0.88 8.63
N THR A 54 0.06 0.22 9.68
CA THR A 54 0.71 0.19 11.01
C THR A 54 0.75 -1.23 11.55
N ARG A 55 1.53 -1.44 12.62
CA ARG A 55 1.43 -2.59 13.51
C ARG A 55 1.22 -2.06 14.92
N THR A 56 0.27 -2.64 15.66
CA THR A 56 0.02 -2.23 17.05
C THR A 56 1.04 -2.77 18.05
N VAL A 57 1.82 -3.77 17.65
CA VAL A 57 2.94 -4.34 18.41
C VAL A 57 4.05 -4.77 17.45
N ALA A 58 5.31 -4.75 17.90
CA ALA A 58 6.44 -5.21 17.10
C ALA A 58 6.24 -6.66 16.62
N GLY A 59 6.29 -6.86 15.30
CA GLY A 59 6.04 -8.17 14.67
C GLY A 59 4.57 -8.61 14.59
N GLY A 60 3.63 -7.83 15.16
CA GLY A 60 2.18 -8.10 15.12
C GLY A 60 1.56 -7.94 13.73
N PRO A 61 0.26 -8.24 13.56
CA PRO A 61 -0.42 -8.09 12.27
C PRO A 61 -0.36 -6.66 11.75
N ILE A 62 -0.41 -6.51 10.42
CA ILE A 62 -0.54 -5.22 9.77
C ILE A 62 -2.01 -4.82 9.77
N SER A 63 -2.28 -3.56 10.12
CA SER A 63 -3.62 -2.94 10.01
C SER A 63 -3.56 -1.66 9.18
N LEU A 64 -4.68 -1.30 8.57
CA LEU A 64 -4.85 0.00 7.92
C LEU A 64 -4.98 1.08 9.01
N LEU A 65 -4.11 2.09 8.96
CA LEU A 65 -4.23 3.29 9.80
C LEU A 65 -5.10 4.33 9.09
N LYS A 66 -4.84 4.59 7.79
CA LYS A 66 -5.55 5.62 7.02
C LYS A 66 -5.48 5.36 5.51
N GLU A 67 -6.59 5.59 4.82
CA GLU A 67 -6.62 5.91 3.39
C GLU A 67 -6.61 7.43 3.25
N VAL A 68 -5.68 7.97 2.46
CA VAL A 68 -5.42 9.42 2.34
C VAL A 68 -6.28 10.03 1.24
#